data_AF-A0AAW2TXQ3-F1
#
_entry.id   AF-A0AAW2TXQ3-F1
#
_cell.length_a   1.000
_cell.length_b   1.000
_cell.length_c   1.000
_cell.angle_alpha   90.00
_cell.angle_beta   90.00
_cell.angle_gamma   90.00
#
_symmetry.space_group_name_H-M   'P 1'
#
loop_
_entity.id
_entity.type
_entity.pdbx_description
1 polymer ?
#
loop_
_entity_poly.entity_id
_entity_poly.type
_entity_poly.pdbx_seq_one_letter_code
_entity_poly.pdbx_strand_id
1 'polypeptide(L)'
;MKIFEHNAGALTNFEVLDLLKSRGAGKDPTRVIASVSPSEFKVFDYLEQTPACNQTRDIIHKFVDECKKFDLAKAEILNVANMRPSSAVEVYTIIEECDSRMEEKIDDFVEMILQVLPPHPSQAEPNKESGEGEEETVQ
;
A
#
# COMPACT_ATOMS: atom_id res chain seq x y z
N MET A 1 19.92 7.56 -26.74
CA MET A 1 19.55 7.77 -25.32
C MET A 1 20.76 7.42 -24.47
N LYS A 2 21.18 8.25 -23.51
CA LYS A 2 22.25 7.94 -22.55
C LYS A 2 21.66 7.96 -21.15
N ILE A 3 22.05 7.00 -20.32
CA ILE A 3 21.63 6.92 -18.91
C ILE A 3 22.59 7.79 -18.10
N PHE A 4 22.05 8.78 -17.38
CA PHE A 4 22.84 9.68 -16.54
C PHE A 4 22.98 9.15 -15.11
N GLU A 5 21.91 8.55 -14.58
CA GLU A 5 21.86 7.99 -13.24
C GLU A 5 21.12 6.65 -13.27
N HIS A 6 21.72 5.62 -12.70
CA HIS A 6 21.17 4.27 -12.72
C HIS A 6 20.08 4.06 -11.66
N ASN A 7 20.17 4.78 -10.53
CA ASN A 7 19.21 4.73 -9.45
C ASN A 7 19.11 6.12 -8.81
N ALA A 8 18.08 6.87 -9.18
CA ALA A 8 17.80 8.21 -8.66
C ALA A 8 17.05 8.18 -7.31
N GLY A 9 16.55 7.03 -6.89
CA GLY A 9 15.78 6.88 -5.67
C GLY A 9 14.76 5.75 -5.74
N ALA A 10 14.26 5.37 -4.58
CA ALA A 10 13.18 4.40 -4.45
C ALA A 10 11.82 5.11 -4.41
N LEU A 11 10.81 4.44 -4.96
CA LEU A 11 9.41 4.88 -4.94
C LEU A 11 8.57 3.87 -4.16
N THR A 12 7.60 4.38 -3.42
CA THR A 12 6.59 3.58 -2.75
C THR A 12 5.56 3.06 -3.76
N ASN A 13 4.93 1.94 -3.43
CA ASN A 13 3.82 1.38 -4.22
C ASN A 13 2.67 2.40 -4.37
N PHE A 14 2.43 3.21 -3.33
CA PHE A 14 1.46 4.30 -3.36
C PHE A 14 1.81 5.37 -4.41
N GLU A 15 3.05 5.87 -4.44
CA GLU A 15 3.47 6.89 -5.42
C GLU A 15 3.36 6.40 -6.85
N VAL A 16 3.70 5.13 -7.10
CA VAL A 16 3.53 4.51 -8.42
C VAL A 16 2.05 4.40 -8.77
N LEU A 17 1.20 3.98 -7.82
CA LEU A 17 -0.24 3.87 -8.03
C LEU A 17 -0.88 5.24 -8.29
N ASP A 18 -0.50 6.28 -7.54
CA ASP A 18 -0.98 7.65 -7.72
C ASP A 18 -0.58 8.22 -9.09
N LEU A 19 0.68 7.98 -9.52
CA LEU A 19 1.15 8.35 -10.85
C LEU A 19 0.33 7.65 -11.94
N LEU A 20 0.08 6.34 -11.82
CA LEU A 20 -0.71 5.59 -12.80
C LEU A 20 -2.16 6.10 -12.86
N LYS A 21 -2.79 6.39 -11.72
CA LYS A 21 -4.12 7.01 -11.64
C LYS A 21 -4.15 8.37 -12.34
N SER A 22 -3.13 9.21 -12.12
CA SER A 22 -3.02 10.53 -12.77
C SER A 22 -2.87 10.44 -14.29
N ARG A 23 -2.27 9.36 -14.80
CA ARG A 23 -2.11 9.08 -16.24
C ARG A 23 -3.36 8.48 -16.89
N GLY A 24 -4.41 8.20 -16.10
CA GLY A 24 -5.68 7.67 -16.60
C GLY A 24 -5.89 6.18 -16.36
N ALA A 25 -5.01 5.52 -15.59
CA ALA A 25 -5.25 4.13 -15.19
C ALA A 25 -6.42 4.07 -14.20
N GLY A 26 -7.40 3.23 -14.48
CA GLY A 26 -8.59 3.08 -13.65
C GLY A 26 -9.41 1.88 -14.09
N LYS A 27 -10.37 1.48 -13.24
CA LYS A 27 -11.29 0.37 -13.51
C LYS A 27 -12.33 0.67 -14.59
N ASP A 28 -12.56 1.94 -14.90
CA ASP A 28 -13.52 2.35 -15.93
C ASP A 28 -13.04 1.95 -17.33
N PRO A 29 -13.75 1.04 -18.02
CA PRO A 29 -13.35 0.58 -19.35
C PRO A 29 -13.31 1.71 -20.39
N THR A 30 -13.98 2.84 -20.14
CA THR A 30 -13.94 4.04 -20.99
C THR A 30 -12.66 4.87 -20.82
N ARG A 31 -11.95 4.78 -19.70
CA ARG A 31 -10.68 5.50 -19.45
C ARG A 31 -9.45 4.72 -19.94
N VAL A 32 -9.54 3.39 -19.95
CA VAL A 32 -8.42 2.46 -20.22
C VAL A 32 -7.99 2.44 -21.70
N ILE A 33 -8.88 2.79 -22.64
CA ILE A 33 -8.69 2.45 -24.06
C ILE A 33 -7.70 3.39 -24.81
N ALA A 34 -7.37 4.58 -24.28
CA ALA A 34 -6.61 5.57 -25.07
C ALA A 34 -5.32 6.12 -24.41
N SER A 35 -5.14 6.03 -23.09
CA SER A 35 -4.08 6.80 -22.39
C SER A 35 -2.96 5.97 -21.75
N VAL A 36 -3.18 4.68 -21.50
CA VAL A 36 -2.28 3.85 -20.66
C VAL A 36 -1.81 2.63 -21.43
N SER A 37 -0.52 2.34 -21.36
CA SER A 37 0.06 1.15 -21.98
C SER A 37 -0.39 -0.15 -21.28
N PRO A 38 -0.44 -1.29 -21.98
CA PRO A 38 -0.79 -2.58 -21.36
C PRO A 38 0.12 -2.96 -20.19
N SER A 39 1.39 -2.54 -20.21
CA SER A 39 2.33 -2.74 -19.10
C SER A 39 1.95 -1.90 -17.87
N GLU A 40 1.60 -0.64 -18.05
CA GLU A 40 1.17 0.25 -16.96
C GLU A 40 -0.14 -0.24 -16.33
N PHE A 41 -1.08 -0.73 -17.15
CA PHE A 41 -2.34 -1.28 -16.64
C PHE A 41 -2.14 -2.54 -15.80
N LYS A 42 -1.23 -3.45 -16.20
CA LYS A 42 -0.91 -4.64 -15.39
C LYS A 42 -0.32 -4.28 -14.03
N VAL A 43 0.54 -3.25 -13.98
CA VAL A 43 1.11 -2.76 -12.72
C VAL A 43 0.01 -2.12 -11.87
N PHE A 44 -0.87 -1.32 -12.47
CA PHE A 44 -2.02 -0.74 -11.79
C PHE A 44 -2.92 -1.82 -11.17
N ASP A 45 -3.32 -2.83 -11.95
CA ASP A 45 -4.18 -3.94 -11.52
C ASP A 45 -3.58 -4.73 -10.34
N TYR A 46 -2.26 -4.94 -10.36
CA TYR A 46 -1.55 -5.54 -9.24
C TYR A 46 -1.56 -4.62 -8.01
N LEU A 47 -1.13 -3.37 -8.15
CA LEU A 47 -0.99 -2.43 -7.03
C LEU A 47 -2.34 -2.09 -6.38
N GLU A 48 -3.43 -2.11 -7.13
CA GLU A 48 -4.78 -1.88 -6.60
C GLU A 48 -5.23 -2.99 -5.63
N GLN A 49 -4.68 -4.20 -5.76
CA GLN A 49 -4.95 -5.33 -4.86
C GLN A 49 -4.07 -5.31 -3.60
N THR A 50 -3.10 -4.39 -3.52
CA THR A 50 -2.17 -4.26 -2.39
C THR A 50 -2.62 -3.18 -1.38
N PRO A 51 -1.99 -3.07 -0.18
CA PRO A 51 -2.29 -2.01 0.79
C PRO A 51 -2.17 -0.58 0.23
N ALA A 52 -1.41 -0.40 -0.86
CA ALA A 52 -1.20 0.90 -1.50
C ALA A 52 -2.51 1.58 -1.97
N CYS A 53 -3.57 0.82 -2.21
CA CYS A 53 -4.85 1.34 -2.68
C CYS A 53 -5.52 2.30 -1.67
N ASN A 54 -5.41 1.97 -0.39
CA ASN A 54 -6.07 2.69 0.70
C ASN A 54 -5.16 3.76 1.33
N GLN A 55 -3.88 3.77 0.97
CA GLN A 55 -2.90 4.74 1.47
C GLN A 55 -3.10 6.12 0.84
N THR A 56 -2.69 7.16 1.58
CA THR A 56 -2.63 8.55 1.10
C THR A 56 -1.27 9.14 1.41
N ARG A 57 -0.93 10.24 0.73
CA ARG A 57 0.36 10.92 0.93
C ARG A 57 0.56 11.35 2.38
N ASP A 58 -0.48 11.88 3.02
CA ASP A 58 -0.45 12.29 4.43
C ASP A 58 -0.17 11.11 5.38
N ILE A 59 -0.76 9.95 5.11
CA ILE A 59 -0.53 8.73 5.90
C ILE A 59 0.92 8.27 5.77
N ILE A 60 1.47 8.25 4.56
CA ILE A 60 2.87 7.86 4.33
C ILE A 60 3.83 8.82 5.03
N HIS A 61 3.60 10.13 4.96
CA HIS A 61 4.43 11.10 5.68
C HIS A 61 4.36 10.90 7.18
N LYS A 62 3.16 10.71 7.74
CA LYS A 62 2.96 10.40 9.16
C LYS A 62 3.68 9.12 9.56
N PHE A 63 3.59 8.07 8.75
CA PHE A 63 4.28 6.81 8.99
C PHE A 63 5.80 6.98 9.02
N VAL A 64 6.37 7.69 8.04
CA VAL A 64 7.82 7.97 8.00
C VAL A 64 8.26 8.79 9.21
N ASP A 65 7.45 9.74 9.69
CA ASP A 65 7.75 10.51 10.89
C ASP A 65 7.71 9.67 12.17
N GLU A 66 6.73 8.79 12.31
CA GLU A 66 6.64 7.85 13.44
C GLU A 66 7.78 6.82 13.41
N CYS A 67 8.17 6.36 12.23
CA CYS A 67 9.32 5.48 12.04
C CYS A 67 10.65 6.09 12.51
N LYS A 68 10.79 7.41 12.63
CA LYS A 68 12.03 8.04 13.14
C LYS A 68 12.33 7.68 14.60
N LYS A 69 11.32 7.24 15.37
CA LYS A 69 11.49 6.75 16.75
C LYS A 69 12.21 5.39 16.77
N PHE A 70 12.19 4.70 15.64
CA PHE A 70 12.83 3.42 15.40
C PHE A 70 14.07 3.66 14.55
N ASP A 71 15.20 3.04 14.90
CA ASP A 71 16.43 3.19 14.13
C ASP A 71 16.37 2.30 12.89
N LEU A 72 15.50 2.65 11.93
CA LEU A 72 15.22 1.89 10.70
C LEU A 72 15.94 2.47 9.49
N ALA A 73 16.46 1.58 8.64
CA ALA A 73 16.99 1.96 7.35
C ALA A 73 15.86 2.37 6.39
N LYS A 74 16.16 3.25 5.43
CA LYS A 74 15.18 3.73 4.45
C LYS A 74 14.49 2.60 3.66
N ALA A 75 15.24 1.54 3.36
CA ALA A 75 14.70 0.37 2.66
C ALA A 75 13.73 -0.45 3.54
N GLU A 76 13.99 -0.54 4.84
CA GLU A 76 13.09 -1.20 5.80
C GLU A 76 11.78 -0.42 5.91
N ILE A 77 11.85 0.91 6.07
CA ILE A 77 10.67 1.79 6.10
C ILE A 77 9.86 1.65 4.80
N LEU A 78 10.52 1.63 3.65
CA LEU A 78 9.87 1.43 2.35
C LEU A 78 9.16 0.07 2.26
N ASN A 79 9.81 -1.01 2.70
CA ASN A 79 9.24 -2.35 2.67
C ASN A 79 8.04 -2.47 3.61
N VAL A 80 8.11 -1.89 4.81
CA VAL A 80 6.97 -1.85 5.74
C VAL A 80 5.81 -1.05 5.16
N ALA A 81 6.08 0.10 4.54
CA ALA A 81 5.04 0.90 3.88
C ALA A 81 4.35 0.14 2.74
N ASN A 82 5.11 -0.66 1.97
CA ASN A 82 4.59 -1.40 0.82
C ASN A 82 3.82 -2.67 1.22
N MET A 83 4.34 -3.43 2.19
CA MET A 83 3.79 -4.74 2.60
C MET A 83 2.75 -4.64 3.72
N ARG A 84 2.83 -3.58 4.55
CA ARG A 84 2.00 -3.37 5.74
C ARG A 84 1.94 -4.62 6.64
N PRO A 85 3.07 -5.00 7.27
CA PRO A 85 3.12 -6.15 8.15
C PRO A 85 2.13 -5.98 9.31
N SER A 86 1.37 -7.03 9.58
CA SER A 86 0.30 -7.08 10.57
C SER A 86 0.66 -7.91 11.81
N SER A 87 1.80 -8.58 11.77
CA SER A 87 2.31 -9.42 12.86
C SER A 87 3.82 -9.24 13.04
N ALA A 88 4.31 -9.53 14.24
CA ALA A 88 5.74 -9.49 14.54
C ALA A 88 6.53 -10.38 13.57
N VAL A 89 6.03 -11.58 13.25
CA VAL A 89 6.68 -12.52 12.32
C VAL A 89 6.91 -11.90 10.94
N GLU A 90 5.95 -11.13 10.43
CA GLU A 90 6.11 -10.42 9.16
C GLU A 90 7.17 -9.32 9.27
N VAL A 91 7.21 -8.59 10.39
CA VAL A 91 8.25 -7.58 10.62
C VAL A 91 9.65 -8.19 10.68
N TYR A 92 9.80 -9.35 11.33
CA TYR A 92 11.06 -10.11 11.38
C TYR A 92 11.60 -10.49 10.00
N THR A 93 10.74 -10.63 8.99
CA THR A 93 11.18 -10.91 7.62
C THR A 93 11.62 -9.68 6.84
N ILE A 94 11.32 -8.47 7.36
CA ILE A 94 11.63 -7.20 6.71
C ILE A 94 12.86 -6.52 7.33
N ILE A 95 12.99 -6.58 8.66
CA ILE A 95 14.05 -5.92 9.42
C ILE A 95 15.22 -6.88 9.65
N GLU A 96 16.43 -6.46 9.30
CA GLU A 96 17.64 -7.25 9.58
C GLU A 96 18.03 -7.14 11.07
N GLU A 97 18.47 -8.26 11.64
CA GLU A 97 18.87 -8.37 13.06
C GLU A 97 17.79 -7.85 14.03
N CYS A 98 16.52 -8.11 13.68
CA CYS A 98 15.35 -7.62 14.42
C CYS A 98 15.38 -8.00 15.91
N ASP A 99 15.89 -9.19 16.26
CA ASP A 99 16.07 -9.60 17.67
C ASP A 99 16.97 -8.63 18.45
N SER A 100 18.05 -8.15 17.85
CA SER A 100 18.97 -7.25 18.56
C SER A 100 18.51 -5.79 18.57
N ARG A 101 17.72 -5.38 17.57
CA ARG A 101 17.31 -3.96 17.37
C ARG A 101 15.92 -3.63 17.92
N MET A 102 15.02 -4.61 17.95
CA MET A 102 13.58 -4.40 18.11
C MET A 102 12.90 -5.34 19.11
N GLU A 103 13.61 -6.26 19.79
CA GLU A 103 12.96 -7.29 20.66
C GLU A 103 11.93 -6.70 21.64
N GLU A 104 12.26 -5.63 22.37
CA GLU A 104 11.31 -5.00 23.30
C GLU A 104 10.33 -4.01 22.65
N LYS A 105 10.55 -3.64 21.38
CA LYS A 105 9.79 -2.60 20.67
C LYS A 105 8.96 -3.14 19.50
N ILE A 106 9.02 -4.44 19.26
CA ILE A 106 8.39 -5.08 18.10
C ILE A 106 6.88 -4.97 18.16
N ASP A 107 6.29 -5.17 19.36
CA ASP A 107 4.85 -5.06 19.58
C ASP A 107 4.38 -3.62 19.39
N ASP A 108 5.10 -2.64 19.96
CA ASP A 108 4.84 -1.20 19.77
C ASP A 108 4.93 -0.81 18.29
N PHE A 109 5.89 -1.38 17.56
CA PHE A 109 6.07 -1.10 16.13
C PHE A 109 4.91 -1.67 15.30
N VAL A 110 4.50 -2.91 15.56
CA VAL A 110 3.34 -3.53 14.90
C VAL A 110 2.07 -2.74 15.21
N GLU A 111 1.88 -2.33 16.46
CA GLU A 111 0.73 -1.51 16.84
C GLU A 111 0.74 -0.17 16.10
N MET A 112 1.88 0.51 16.03
CA MET A 112 2.04 1.76 15.27
C MET A 112 1.70 1.57 13.79
N ILE A 113 2.18 0.49 13.16
CA ILE A 113 1.85 0.16 11.77
C ILE A 113 0.33 0.01 11.59
N LEU A 114 -0.34 -0.71 12.49
CA LEU A 114 -1.78 -0.95 12.42
C LEU A 114 -2.61 0.32 12.66
N GLN A 115 -2.12 1.24 13.52
CA GLN A 115 -2.78 2.51 13.81
C GLN A 115 -2.58 3.55 12.69
N VAL A 116 -1.42 3.56 12.04
CA VAL A 116 -1.08 4.57 11.02
C VAL A 116 -1.46 4.11 9.63
N LEU A 117 -1.16 2.86 9.25
CA LEU A 117 -1.41 2.36 7.91
C LEU A 117 -2.80 1.70 7.79
N PRO A 118 -3.57 2.06 6.75
CA PRO A 118 -4.93 1.56 6.55
C PRO A 118 -4.96 0.05 6.34
N PRO A 119 -6.10 -0.61 6.64
CA PRO A 119 -6.26 -2.04 6.43
C PRO A 119 -6.14 -2.43 4.96
N HIS A 120 -5.67 -3.66 4.75
CA HIS A 120 -5.61 -4.27 3.42
C HIS A 120 -7.03 -4.28 2.81
N PRO A 121 -7.19 -4.06 1.49
CA PRO A 121 -8.50 -4.09 0.83
C PRO A 121 -9.27 -5.41 1.02
N SER A 122 -8.59 -6.52 1.31
CA SER A 122 -9.21 -7.82 1.65
C SER A 122 -9.66 -7.96 3.11
N GLN A 123 -9.26 -7.05 4.00
CA GLN A 123 -9.62 -7.01 5.41
C GLN A 123 -10.62 -5.87 5.72
N ALA A 124 -11.06 -5.13 4.72
CA ALA A 124 -12.19 -4.20 4.87
C ALA A 124 -13.45 -5.04 5.14
N GLU A 125 -14.06 -4.85 6.32
CA GLU A 125 -15.37 -5.41 6.60
C GLU A 125 -16.36 -5.00 5.49
N PRO A 126 -17.27 -5.89 5.06
CA PRO A 126 -18.33 -5.51 4.15
C PRO A 126 -19.24 -4.54 4.92
N ASN A 127 -19.11 -3.25 4.64
CA ASN A 127 -20.01 -2.27 5.21
C ASN A 127 -21.43 -2.60 4.71
N LYS A 128 -22.27 -3.10 5.61
CA LYS A 128 -23.70 -3.26 5.40
C LYS A 128 -24.36 -1.87 5.47
N GLU A 129 -24.90 -1.44 4.35
CA GLU A 129 -26.12 -0.63 4.25
C GLU A 129 -26.72 -0.92 2.86
N SER A 130 -27.55 -1.96 2.71
CA SER A 130 -29.01 -2.01 2.88
C SER A 130 -29.79 -0.96 2.07
N GLY A 131 -30.61 -1.44 1.14
CA GLY A 131 -31.60 -0.68 0.39
C GLY A 131 -32.33 -1.60 -0.60
N GLU A 132 -33.36 -2.27 -0.10
CA GLU A 132 -34.21 -3.29 -0.72
C GLU A 132 -34.87 -2.86 -2.04
N GLY A 133 -35.15 -3.86 -2.88
CA GLY A 133 -36.03 -3.78 -4.05
C GLY A 133 -36.36 -5.20 -4.50
N GLU A 134 -37.42 -5.73 -3.89
CA GLU A 134 -37.90 -7.11 -3.95
C GLU A 134 -38.02 -7.69 -5.38
N GLU A 135 -37.60 -8.94 -5.52
CA GLU A 135 -38.12 -9.85 -6.54
C GLU A 135 -39.59 -10.14 -6.21
N GLU A 136 -40.51 -9.80 -7.11
CA GLU A 136 -41.80 -10.49 -7.20
C GLU A 136 -41.83 -11.26 -8.52
N THR A 137 -41.73 -12.58 -8.42
CA THR A 137 -42.08 -13.50 -9.50
C THR A 137 -43.49 -14.03 -9.27
N VAL A 138 -44.16 -14.35 -10.40
CA VAL A 138 -45.32 -15.24 -10.58
C VAL A 138 -46.71 -14.56 -10.52
N GLN A 139 -47.30 -14.27 -11.70
CA GLN A 139 -48.23 -15.15 -12.43
C GLN A 139 -48.48 -14.65 -13.86
#